data_AF-A0A935MJB7-F1
#
_entry.id   AF-A0A935MJB7-F1
#
_cell.length_a   1.000
_cell.length_b   1.000
_cell.length_c   1.000
_cell.angle_alpha   90.00
_cell.angle_beta   90.00
_cell.angle_gamma   90.00
#
_symmetry.space_group_name_H-M   'P 1'
#
loop_
_entity.id
_entity.type
_entity.pdbx_description
1 polymer ?
#
loop_
_entity_poly.entity_id
_entity_poly.type
_entity_poly.pdbx_seq_one_letter_code
_entity_poly.pdbx_strand_id
1 'polypeptide(L)'
;MANMLDQVIQAVAHHGHVVILGRSGFEVLGGFADVIHVRLQAPFPVRVGRVMEQQGLSFEEAETAVKKSDKTRVAFVEEFYKVPWDSIHAFDVVLNTGKISPDLAANWLVDIAKVPVSSFEIDKPTTDSIVVDRILAETVSEVLNCDHTHR
;
A
#
# COMPACT_ATOMS: atom_id res chain seq x y z
N MET A 1 -7.89 -14.01 -12.33
CA MET A 1 -8.50 -13.52 -11.07
C MET A 1 -7.96 -12.16 -10.62
N ALA A 2 -6.68 -11.83 -10.80
CA ALA A 2 -6.13 -10.51 -10.40
C ALA A 2 -6.77 -9.29 -11.10
N ASN A 3 -7.28 -9.45 -12.34
CA ASN A 3 -7.77 -8.35 -13.16
C ASN A 3 -8.84 -7.44 -12.48
N MET A 4 -9.78 -8.00 -11.72
CA MET A 4 -10.81 -7.17 -11.06
C MET A 4 -10.26 -6.39 -9.85
N LEU A 5 -9.35 -7.01 -9.08
CA LEU A 5 -8.71 -6.32 -7.96
C LEU A 5 -7.83 -5.18 -8.48
N ASP A 6 -7.08 -5.42 -9.54
CA ASP A 6 -6.21 -4.42 -10.16
C ASP A 6 -7.04 -3.23 -10.68
N GLN A 7 -8.18 -3.50 -11.34
CA GLN A 7 -9.13 -2.47 -11.78
C GLN A 7 -9.66 -1.63 -10.62
N VAL A 8 -10.01 -2.25 -9.49
CA VAL A 8 -10.47 -1.52 -8.29
C VAL A 8 -9.35 -0.66 -7.72
N ILE A 9 -8.13 -1.19 -7.60
CA ILE A 9 -6.97 -0.43 -7.11
C ILE A 9 -6.69 0.76 -8.02
N GLN A 10 -6.70 0.55 -9.33
CA GLN A 10 -6.49 1.60 -10.33
C GLN A 10 -7.61 2.65 -10.30
N ALA A 11 -8.87 2.24 -10.12
CA ALA A 11 -9.99 3.17 -9.98
C ALA A 11 -9.88 4.04 -8.72
N VAL A 12 -9.50 3.44 -7.59
CA VAL A 12 -9.25 4.18 -6.34
C VAL A 12 -8.06 5.12 -6.49
N ALA A 13 -6.99 4.69 -7.16
CA ALA A 13 -5.82 5.55 -7.43
C ALA A 13 -6.16 6.71 -8.37
N HIS A 14 -6.98 6.47 -9.40
CA HIS A 14 -7.48 7.50 -10.31
C HIS A 14 -8.35 8.54 -9.59
N HIS A 15 -9.07 8.16 -8.52
CA HIS A 15 -9.82 9.10 -7.69
C HIS A 15 -8.91 10.14 -7.03
N GLY A 16 -7.64 9.80 -6.74
CA GLY A 16 -6.64 10.72 -6.22
C GLY A 16 -6.77 11.03 -4.72
N HIS A 17 -5.71 11.57 -4.11
CA HIS A 17 -5.64 11.87 -2.66
C HIS A 17 -6.03 10.69 -1.75
N VAL A 18 -5.67 9.46 -2.15
CA VAL A 18 -5.98 8.23 -1.41
C VAL A 18 -4.73 7.61 -0.80
N VAL A 19 -4.93 6.81 0.26
CA VAL A 19 -3.92 5.89 0.80
C VAL A 19 -4.42 4.46 0.61
N ILE A 20 -3.69 3.66 -0.17
CA ILE A 20 -4.04 2.27 -0.46
C ILE A 20 -3.16 1.33 0.39
N LEU A 21 -3.78 0.53 1.25
CA LEU A 21 -3.07 -0.40 2.13
C LEU A 21 -3.00 -1.81 1.53
N GLY A 22 -1.80 -2.24 1.13
CA GLY A 22 -1.50 -3.62 0.76
C GLY A 22 -2.02 -4.01 -0.62
N ARG A 23 -2.60 -5.21 -0.74
CA ARG A 23 -3.20 -5.76 -1.98
C ARG A 23 -2.29 -5.73 -3.22
N SER A 24 -0.98 -5.78 -3.03
CA SER A 24 0.02 -5.61 -4.10
C SER A 24 -0.10 -4.29 -4.87
N GLY A 25 -0.64 -3.24 -4.24
CA GLY A 25 -0.77 -1.92 -4.87
C GLY A 25 0.56 -1.38 -5.39
N PHE A 26 1.69 -1.75 -4.76
CA PHE A 26 3.01 -1.36 -5.25
C PHE A 26 3.35 -1.93 -6.63
N GLU A 27 2.86 -3.12 -6.95
CA GLU A 27 3.05 -3.72 -8.26
C GLU A 27 2.03 -3.17 -9.25
N VAL A 28 0.76 -3.14 -8.86
CA VAL A 28 -0.36 -2.66 -9.71
C VAL A 28 -0.15 -1.22 -10.15
N LEU A 29 0.45 -0.40 -9.29
CA LEU A 29 0.68 1.03 -9.51
C LEU A 29 2.16 1.38 -9.70
N GLY A 30 3.05 0.40 -9.84
CA GLY A 30 4.51 0.61 -9.93
C GLY A 30 4.98 1.41 -11.16
N GLY A 31 4.11 1.54 -12.17
CA GLY A 31 4.38 2.29 -13.40
C GLY A 31 3.97 3.76 -13.38
N PHE A 32 3.38 4.27 -12.29
CA PHE A 32 2.85 5.63 -12.23
C PHE A 32 3.79 6.60 -11.51
N ALA A 33 3.99 7.77 -12.11
CA ALA A 33 4.94 8.80 -11.65
C ALA A 33 4.49 9.55 -10.37
N ASP A 34 3.20 9.48 -10.06
CA ASP A 34 2.52 10.23 -8.99
C ASP A 34 2.08 9.33 -7.82
N VAL A 35 2.63 8.12 -7.72
CA VAL A 35 2.38 7.17 -6.63
C VAL A 35 3.65 6.94 -5.83
N ILE A 36 3.55 7.00 -4.49
CA ILE A 36 4.66 6.70 -3.57
C ILE A 36 4.42 5.34 -2.93
N HIS A 37 5.35 4.41 -3.14
CA HIS A 37 5.30 3.07 -2.59
C HIS A 37 6.02 3.00 -1.26
N VAL A 38 5.25 2.74 -0.20
CA VAL A 38 5.78 2.72 1.18
C VAL A 38 5.74 1.31 1.76
N ARG A 39 6.87 0.88 2.33
CA ARG A 39 6.96 -0.35 3.13
C ARG A 39 7.22 -0.04 4.60
N LEU A 40 6.32 -0.49 5.47
CA LEU A 40 6.54 -0.50 6.91
C LEU A 40 7.05 -1.86 7.37
N GLN A 41 8.13 -1.88 8.14
CA GLN A 41 8.70 -3.09 8.72
C GLN A 41 9.06 -2.90 10.20
N ALA A 42 9.26 -4.02 10.90
CA ALA A 42 9.80 -4.05 12.25
C ALA A 42 10.39 -5.45 12.54
N PRO A 43 11.36 -5.56 13.48
CA PRO A 43 11.86 -6.85 13.92
C PRO A 43 10.73 -7.77 14.37
N PHE A 44 10.83 -9.07 14.08
CA PHE A 44 9.78 -10.06 14.39
C PHE A 44 9.30 -10.01 15.85
N PRO A 45 10.17 -9.95 16.88
CA PRO A 45 9.72 -9.87 18.27
C PRO A 45 8.89 -8.62 18.58
N VAL A 46 9.21 -7.48 17.96
CA VAL A 46 8.44 -6.24 18.12
C VAL A 46 7.04 -6.39 17.54
N ARG A 47 6.92 -7.05 16.38
CA ARG A 47 5.62 -7.31 15.74
C ARG A 47 4.76 -8.26 16.57
N VAL A 48 5.36 -9.32 17.12
CA VAL A 48 4.67 -10.26 18.02
C VAL A 48 4.15 -9.53 19.26
N GLY A 49 5.00 -8.73 19.93
CA GLY A 49 4.58 -7.97 21.12
C GLY A 49 3.41 -7.03 20.85
N ARG A 50 3.41 -6.34 19.69
CA ARG A 50 2.28 -5.48 19.28
C ARG A 50 0.99 -6.27 19.06
N VAL A 51 1.07 -7.43 18.41
CA VAL A 51 -0.10 -8.29 18.17
C VAL A 51 -0.64 -8.85 19.49
N MET A 52 0.23 -9.26 20.41
CA MET A 52 -0.19 -9.67 21.75
C MET A 52 -1.00 -8.57 22.45
N GLU A 53 -0.45 -7.36 22.52
CA GLU A 53 -1.09 -6.22 23.18
C GLU A 53 -2.41 -5.83 22.52
N GLN A 54 -2.43 -5.72 21.18
CA GLN A 54 -3.61 -5.27 20.43
C GLN A 54 -4.76 -6.27 20.44
N GLN A 55 -4.46 -7.58 20.50
CA GLN A 55 -5.45 -8.64 20.35
C GLN A 55 -5.68 -9.44 21.65
N GLY A 56 -4.94 -9.15 22.72
CA GLY A 56 -5.05 -9.88 23.99
C GLY A 56 -4.61 -11.35 23.90
N LEU A 57 -3.67 -11.64 23.00
CA LEU A 57 -3.21 -13.01 22.72
C LEU A 57 -2.01 -13.40 23.58
N SER A 58 -1.87 -14.70 23.83
CA SER A 58 -0.61 -15.26 24.36
C SER A 58 0.53 -15.09 23.35
N PHE A 59 1.77 -15.27 23.83
CA PHE A 59 2.95 -15.20 22.97
C PHE A 59 2.88 -16.21 21.81
N GLU A 60 2.51 -17.46 22.08
CA GLU A 60 2.45 -18.52 21.07
C GLU A 60 1.37 -18.26 20.01
N GLU A 61 0.20 -17.76 20.44
CA GLU A 61 -0.89 -17.37 19.53
C GLU A 61 -0.49 -16.19 18.65
N ALA A 62 0.11 -15.14 19.23
CA ALA A 62 0.56 -13.97 18.49
C ALA A 62 1.71 -14.31 17.54
N GLU A 63 2.66 -15.14 17.95
CA GLU A 63 3.75 -15.63 17.10
C GLU A 63 3.19 -16.37 15.88
N THR A 64 2.23 -17.26 16.11
CA THR A 64 1.53 -18.02 15.05
C THR A 64 0.77 -17.08 14.12
N ALA A 65 0.04 -16.10 14.68
CA ALA A 65 -0.72 -15.12 13.90
C ALA A 65 0.19 -14.28 12.99
N VAL A 66 1.32 -13.79 13.49
CA VAL A 66 2.28 -13.01 12.71
C VAL A 66 2.89 -13.86 11.60
N LYS A 67 3.38 -15.07 11.90
CA LYS A 67 3.95 -15.98 10.89
C LYS A 67 2.94 -16.32 9.80
N LYS A 68 1.68 -16.59 10.18
CA LYS A 68 0.61 -16.88 9.24
C LYS A 68 0.32 -15.67 8.35
N SER A 69 0.23 -14.47 8.92
CA SER A 69 0.00 -13.22 8.18
C SER A 69 1.12 -12.95 7.17
N ASP A 70 2.38 -13.09 7.59
CA ASP A 70 3.55 -12.93 6.73
C ASP A 70 3.51 -13.93 5.57
N LYS A 71 3.27 -15.21 5.86
CA LYS A 71 3.16 -16.26 4.84
C LYS A 71 2.05 -15.97 3.83
N THR A 72 0.88 -15.54 4.30
CA THR A 72 -0.25 -15.18 3.40
C THR A 72 0.09 -14.00 2.51
N ARG A 73 0.76 -12.97 3.04
CA ARG A 73 1.19 -11.79 2.28
C ARG A 73 2.21 -12.16 1.19
N VAL A 74 3.24 -12.92 1.56
CA VAL A 74 4.27 -13.41 0.62
C VAL A 74 3.63 -14.24 -0.48
N ALA A 75 2.84 -15.25 -0.11
CA ALA A 75 2.18 -16.13 -1.06
C ALA A 75 1.29 -15.35 -2.04
N PHE A 76 0.53 -14.37 -1.54
CA PHE A 76 -0.32 -13.55 -2.41
C PHE A 76 0.49 -12.80 -3.49
N VAL A 77 1.58 -12.13 -3.12
CA VAL A 77 2.35 -11.38 -4.13
C VAL A 77 3.08 -12.31 -5.09
N GLU A 78 3.77 -13.31 -4.58
CA GLU A 78 4.57 -14.20 -5.42
C GLU A 78 3.71 -15.09 -6.32
N GLU A 79 2.53 -15.50 -5.86
CA GLU A 79 1.63 -16.34 -6.64
C GLU A 79 0.88 -15.55 -7.71
N PHE A 80 0.36 -14.37 -7.39
CA PHE A 80 -0.47 -13.59 -8.33
C PHE A 80 0.34 -12.67 -9.24
N TYR A 81 1.43 -12.08 -8.75
CA TYR A 81 2.19 -11.05 -9.46
C TYR A 81 3.59 -11.50 -9.88
N LYS A 82 4.05 -12.67 -9.43
CA LYS A 82 5.34 -13.28 -9.82
C LYS A 82 6.57 -12.40 -9.51
N VAL A 83 6.46 -11.52 -8.51
CA VAL A 83 7.55 -10.66 -8.03
C VAL A 83 7.91 -11.00 -6.58
N PRO A 84 9.16 -10.80 -6.13
CA PRO A 84 9.53 -11.00 -4.73
C PRO A 84 8.80 -10.03 -3.79
N TRP A 85 8.16 -10.54 -2.73
CA TRP A 85 7.42 -9.71 -1.75
C TRP A 85 8.28 -8.65 -1.04
N ASP A 86 9.57 -8.93 -0.91
CA ASP A 86 10.55 -8.11 -0.21
C ASP A 86 11.52 -7.39 -1.15
N SER A 87 11.19 -7.30 -2.44
CA SER A 87 11.97 -6.53 -3.41
C SER A 87 12.12 -5.08 -2.94
N ILE A 88 13.33 -4.70 -2.54
CA ILE A 88 13.64 -3.33 -2.09
C ILE A 88 13.45 -2.31 -3.20
N HIS A 89 13.55 -2.73 -4.47
CA HIS A 89 13.39 -1.87 -5.63
C HIS A 89 11.92 -1.55 -5.93
N ALA A 90 10.98 -2.23 -5.26
CA ALA A 90 9.56 -2.02 -5.45
C ALA A 90 8.96 -0.95 -4.51
N PHE A 91 9.77 -0.34 -3.64
CA PHE A 91 9.33 0.67 -2.68
C PHE A 91 10.24 1.89 -2.70
N ASP A 92 9.64 3.09 -2.74
CA ASP A 92 10.35 4.37 -2.69
C ASP A 92 10.81 4.68 -1.27
N VAL A 93 10.04 4.25 -0.26
CA VAL A 93 10.32 4.51 1.15
C VAL A 93 10.14 3.24 1.99
N VAL A 94 11.18 2.86 2.74
CA VAL A 94 11.13 1.73 3.68
C VAL A 94 11.40 2.22 5.10
N LEU A 95 10.40 2.14 5.98
CA LEU A 95 10.50 2.62 7.37
C LEU A 95 10.49 1.47 8.37
N ASN A 96 11.46 1.45 9.27
CA ASN A 96 11.52 0.50 10.38
C ASN A 96 10.83 1.07 11.62
N THR A 97 9.56 0.70 11.80
CA THR A 97 8.74 1.11 12.94
C THR A 97 9.17 0.48 14.27
N GLY A 98 10.14 -0.44 14.28
CA GLY A 98 10.78 -0.91 15.51
C GLY A 98 11.76 0.12 16.12
N LYS A 99 12.10 1.16 15.36
CA LYS A 99 12.97 2.28 15.79
C LYS A 99 12.31 3.64 15.64
N ILE A 100 11.43 3.78 14.64
CA ILE A 100 10.68 5.00 14.35
C ILE A 100 9.26 4.84 14.90
N SER A 101 8.76 5.80 15.68
CA SER A 101 7.39 5.74 16.17
C SER A 101 6.39 5.88 15.01
N PRO A 102 5.18 5.29 15.12
CA PRO A 102 4.14 5.45 14.10
C PRO A 102 3.84 6.92 13.77
N ASP A 103 3.78 7.80 14.78
CA ASP A 103 3.50 9.22 14.59
C ASP A 103 4.59 9.93 13.78
N LEU A 104 5.86 9.64 14.07
CA LEU A 104 6.98 10.22 13.34
C LEU A 104 7.02 9.70 11.90
N ALA A 105 6.77 8.40 11.70
CA ALA A 105 6.66 7.82 10.36
C ALA A 105 5.53 8.48 9.56
N ALA A 106 4.35 8.67 10.17
CA ALA A 106 3.23 9.35 9.52
C ALA A 106 3.58 10.79 9.11
N ASN A 107 4.21 11.57 10.00
CA ASN A 107 4.63 12.93 9.70
C ASN A 107 5.60 12.99 8.52
N TRP A 108 6.60 12.11 8.47
CA TRP A 108 7.52 12.04 7.33
C TRP A 108 6.81 11.69 6.03
N LEU A 109 5.88 10.72 6.04
CA LEU A 109 5.12 10.34 4.85
C LEU A 109 4.22 11.48 4.36
N VAL A 110 3.63 12.25 5.28
CA VAL A 110 2.85 13.45 4.93
C VAL A 110 3.74 14.49 4.25
N ASP A 111 4.95 14.71 4.74
CA ASP A 111 5.88 15.67 4.12
C ASP A 111 6.35 15.21 2.74
N ILE A 112 6.59 13.91 2.56
CA ILE A 112 6.91 13.33 1.24
C ILE A 112 5.73 13.50 0.28
N ALA A 113 4.50 13.23 0.72
CA ALA A 113 3.29 13.33 -0.11
C ALA A 113 2.98 14.76 -0.59
N LYS A 114 3.51 15.79 0.07
CA LYS A 114 3.39 17.19 -0.38
C LYS A 114 4.33 17.54 -1.53
N VAL A 115 5.34 16.71 -1.80
CA VAL A 115 6.29 16.94 -2.89
C VAL A 115 5.70 16.33 -4.17
N PRO A 116 5.64 17.07 -5.30
CA PRO A 116 5.15 16.54 -6.55
C PRO A 116 6.13 15.50 -7.12
N VAL A 117 5.83 14.22 -6.88
CA VAL A 117 6.68 13.07 -7.23
C VAL A 117 6.88 12.95 -8.74
N SER A 118 5.86 13.31 -9.52
CA SER A 118 5.87 13.28 -10.99
C SER A 118 6.95 14.17 -11.62
N SER A 119 7.50 15.14 -10.87
CA SER A 119 8.56 16.02 -11.36
C SER A 119 9.89 15.32 -11.65
N PHE A 120 10.07 14.09 -11.19
CA PHE A 120 11.32 13.32 -11.36
C PHE A 120 11.22 12.18 -12.39
N GLU A 121 10.02 11.80 -12.82
CA GLU A 121 9.77 10.68 -13.74
C GLU A 121 8.94 11.11 -14.96
N ILE A 122 9.56 11.91 -15.83
CA ILE A 122 8.91 12.62 -16.94
C ILE A 122 8.26 11.68 -17.98
N ASP A 123 8.83 10.48 -18.16
CA ASP A 123 8.39 9.53 -19.19
C ASP A 123 7.31 8.54 -18.69
N LYS A 124 6.94 8.59 -17.41
CA LYS A 124 5.94 7.68 -16.84
C LYS A 124 4.55 8.31 -16.82
N PRO A 125 3.48 7.52 -17.04
CA PRO A 125 2.11 8.01 -16.90
C PRO A 125 1.79 8.41 -15.46
N THR A 126 0.76 9.22 -15.28
CA THR A 126 0.14 9.53 -13.98
C THR A 126 -1.16 8.76 -13.80
N THR A 127 -1.68 8.66 -12.57
CA THR A 127 -2.94 7.95 -12.30
C THR A 127 -4.15 8.59 -13.00
N ASP A 128 -4.07 9.86 -13.39
CA ASP A 128 -5.10 10.55 -14.20
C ASP A 128 -5.28 9.89 -15.58
N SER A 129 -4.26 9.22 -16.11
CA SER A 129 -4.33 8.50 -17.39
C SER A 129 -5.03 7.13 -17.32
N ILE A 130 -5.37 6.66 -16.11
CA ILE A 130 -6.06 5.39 -15.92
C ILE A 130 -7.48 5.47 -16.50
N VAL A 131 -7.84 4.50 -17.33
CA VAL A 131 -9.21 4.36 -17.84
C VAL A 131 -10.05 3.55 -16.85
N VAL A 132 -11.06 4.18 -16.27
CA VAL A 132 -11.95 3.57 -15.27
C VAL A 132 -13.35 3.41 -15.85
N ASP A 133 -13.95 2.22 -15.67
CA ASP A 133 -15.36 2.00 -16.00
C ASP A 133 -16.26 2.95 -15.19
N ARG A 134 -17.31 3.48 -15.82
CA ARG A 134 -18.20 4.48 -15.19
C ARG A 134 -18.86 3.96 -13.91
N ILE A 135 -19.33 2.72 -13.90
CA ILE A 135 -20.02 2.14 -12.73
C ILE A 135 -19.01 1.97 -11.59
N LEU A 136 -17.79 1.54 -11.93
CA LEU A 136 -16.72 1.43 -10.94
C LEU A 136 -16.32 2.81 -10.38
N ALA A 137 -16.20 3.83 -11.23
CA ALA A 137 -15.91 5.20 -10.79
C ALA A 137 -17.00 5.75 -9.86
N GLU A 138 -18.28 5.58 -10.23
CA GLU A 138 -19.43 5.96 -9.39
C GLU A 138 -19.40 5.23 -8.03
N THR A 139 -19.09 3.93 -8.03
CA THR A 139 -18.97 3.12 -6.80
C THR A 139 -17.82 3.61 -5.92
N VAL A 140 -16.66 3.96 -6.52
CA VAL A 140 -15.51 4.50 -5.77
C VAL A 140 -15.88 5.83 -5.11
N SER A 141 -16.49 6.75 -5.85
CA SER A 141 -16.93 8.05 -5.29
C SER A 141 -17.94 7.88 -4.16
N GLU A 142 -18.90 6.95 -4.30
CA GLU A 142 -19.87 6.63 -3.26
C GLU A 142 -19.19 6.09 -1.99
N VAL A 143 -18.30 5.09 -2.13
CA VAL A 143 -17.59 4.47 -1.00
C VAL A 143 -16.65 5.45 -0.30
N LEU A 144 -15.99 6.33 -1.06
CA LEU A 144 -15.11 7.36 -0.52
C LEU A 144 -15.89 8.58 0.00
N ASN A 145 -17.20 8.64 -0.20
CA ASN A 145 -18.06 9.78 0.12
C ASN A 145 -17.49 11.09 -0.45
N CYS A 146 -17.06 11.04 -1.72
CA CYS A 146 -16.42 12.15 -2.42
C CYS A 146 -16.70 12.11 -3.92
N ASP A 147 -17.52 13.06 -4.40
CA ASP A 147 -17.98 13.10 -5.80
C ASP A 147 -16.98 13.69 -6.80
N HIS A 148 -15.78 14.10 -6.34
CA HIS A 148 -14.77 14.70 -7.20
C HIS A 148 -13.46 13.91 -7.14
N THR A 149 -12.80 13.83 -8.30
CA THR A 149 -11.43 13.32 -8.37
C THR A 149 -10.45 14.41 -7.95
N HIS A 150 -9.43 14.02 -7.21
CA HIS A 150 -8.42 14.88 -6.64
C HIS A 150 -7.11 14.85 -7.45
N ARG A 151 -6.43 16.00 -7.54
CA ARG A 151 -5.20 16.22 -8.31
C ARG A 151 -4.23 17.09 -7.52
#